data_AF-A0A842WFD6-F1
#
_entry.id   AF-A0A842WFD6-F1
#
_cell.length_a   1.000
_cell.length_b   1.000
_cell.length_c   1.000
_cell.angle_alpha   90.00
_cell.angle_beta   90.00
_cell.angle_gamma   90.00
#
_symmetry.space_group_name_H-M   'P 1'
#
loop_
_entity.id
_entity.type
_entity.pdbx_description
1 polymer ?
#
loop_
_entity_poly.entity_id
_entity_poly.type
_entity_poly.pdbx_seq_one_letter_code
_entity_poly.pdbx_strand_id
1 'polypeptide(L)'
;MTSICLYFQVHQPFRLKWFWPNGEVKGNLEDYYFDTGLNEWTLHKVAGKCYWPATQNILANVDRLKGEKRKFKVSYSLSGCILEQMERWEPDLLELFKQLGETGCCEFLCETSHHSLSSLFEYRDEFKEQVLEHQQMVKDYLGQKPRVFRNTELLYHDTIAAEIEELKFKAIVTEGIERILEGWRSPNYLYTRKDGKLKVLLRNYGLSDDVGYRFSAQWWDGWPLSAEKYADWLSWTPGDTINIFMDYETFGEHQWEDTGIFYFLDAMPWKILEKENLEFNTPSEVVDRYHPRGEIKVPWYETVSWADMERDPSAWLGNHMQLLNFSELKRLEDIVKKSGREDFLKTWRKLQISDHFYYMCTKGMGDGSVHEYFSHHGNPFDAAINYHAVISDFKEKVITHNLKKGIDYLKGEQEPAVKRKKKKK
;
A
#
# COMPACT_ATOMS: atom_id res chain seq x y z
N MET A 1 15.18 -5.93 25.20
CA MET A 1 15.52 -5.08 24.06
C MET A 1 14.24 -4.73 23.33
N THR A 2 14.12 -3.48 22.89
CA THR A 2 13.02 -2.97 22.09
C THR A 2 13.35 -3.17 20.62
N SER A 3 12.42 -3.76 19.87
CA SER A 3 12.61 -3.99 18.44
C SER A 3 12.31 -2.71 17.64
N ILE A 4 13.23 -2.29 16.79
CA ILE A 4 12.99 -1.29 15.76
C ILE A 4 12.52 -2.04 14.51
N CYS A 5 11.25 -1.86 14.17
CA CYS A 5 10.62 -2.48 13.03
C CYS A 5 10.54 -1.45 11.90
N LEU A 6 11.51 -1.48 11.00
CA LEU A 6 11.62 -0.54 9.88
C LEU A 6 10.99 -1.12 8.63
N TYR A 7 10.05 -0.38 8.04
CA TYR A 7 9.34 -0.80 6.84
C TYR A 7 9.11 0.37 5.87
N PHE A 8 9.21 0.07 4.58
CA PHE A 8 8.99 1.03 3.50
C PHE A 8 7.91 0.57 2.52
N GLN A 9 7.02 1.48 2.12
CA GLN A 9 6.14 1.29 0.96
C GLN A 9 6.87 1.71 -0.31
N VAL A 10 6.82 0.90 -1.36
CA VAL A 10 7.27 1.28 -2.71
C VAL A 10 6.08 1.16 -3.66
N HIS A 11 5.64 2.27 -4.22
CA HIS A 11 4.49 2.30 -5.11
C HIS A 11 4.64 3.33 -6.23
N GLN A 12 4.28 2.92 -7.45
CA GLN A 12 3.99 3.83 -8.55
C GLN A 12 2.72 3.35 -9.25
N PRO A 13 1.73 4.21 -9.49
CA PRO A 13 0.50 3.84 -10.19
C PRO A 13 0.70 3.77 -11.71
N PHE A 14 -0.17 3.03 -12.40
CA PHE A 14 -0.37 3.19 -13.84
C PHE A 14 -1.28 4.39 -14.09
N ARG A 15 -0.73 5.48 -14.63
CA ARG A 15 -1.45 6.73 -14.87
C ARG A 15 -2.34 6.65 -16.10
N LEU A 16 -3.52 7.27 -16.02
CA LEU A 16 -4.45 7.38 -17.14
C LEU A 16 -4.03 8.47 -18.12
N LYS A 17 -4.24 8.23 -19.41
CA LYS A 17 -4.19 9.29 -20.43
C LYS A 17 -5.28 10.31 -20.18
N TRP A 18 -5.09 11.52 -20.69
CA TRP A 18 -6.23 12.42 -20.91
C TRP A 18 -7.11 11.83 -22.02
N PHE A 19 -8.32 11.45 -21.67
CA PHE A 19 -9.14 10.53 -22.45
C PHE A 19 -10.49 11.14 -22.79
N TRP A 20 -10.92 10.93 -24.03
CA TRP A 20 -12.28 11.20 -24.50
C TRP A 20 -12.82 9.96 -25.21
N PRO A 21 -14.09 9.56 -24.95
CA PRO A 21 -14.69 8.35 -25.50
C PRO A 21 -15.12 8.55 -26.96
N ASN A 22 -14.16 8.76 -27.86
CA ASN A 22 -14.43 9.18 -29.25
C ASN A 22 -13.79 8.25 -30.30
N GLY A 23 -13.25 7.10 -29.91
CA GLY A 23 -12.46 6.26 -30.82
C GLY A 23 -12.60 4.76 -30.60
N GLU A 24 -12.29 4.00 -31.65
CA GLU A 24 -12.08 2.56 -31.57
C GLU A 24 -10.79 2.22 -30.82
N VAL A 25 -10.75 1.08 -30.15
CA VAL A 25 -9.51 0.59 -29.53
C VAL A 25 -8.52 0.23 -30.64
N LYS A 26 -7.42 0.98 -30.72
CA LYS A 26 -6.29 0.68 -31.58
C LYS A 26 -5.22 -0.02 -30.74
N GLY A 27 -5.04 -1.32 -30.93
CA GLY A 27 -4.07 -2.12 -30.17
C GLY A 27 -4.70 -2.79 -28.94
N ASN A 28 -3.99 -2.78 -27.81
CA ASN A 28 -4.47 -3.35 -26.55
C ASN A 28 -5.16 -2.30 -25.66
N LEU A 29 -5.93 -2.76 -24.68
CA LEU A 29 -6.69 -1.88 -23.78
C LEU A 29 -5.82 -1.09 -22.81
N GLU A 30 -4.65 -1.62 -22.43
CA GLU A 30 -3.74 -0.95 -21.53
C GLU A 30 -3.22 0.34 -22.18
N ASP A 31 -2.63 0.22 -23.38
CA ASP A 31 -2.15 1.38 -24.15
C ASP A 31 -3.30 2.31 -24.58
N TYR A 32 -4.55 1.84 -24.59
CA TYR A 32 -5.68 2.67 -24.92
C TYR A 32 -6.07 3.63 -23.77
N TYR A 33 -6.00 3.18 -22.51
CA TYR A 33 -6.40 3.99 -21.35
C TYR A 33 -5.23 4.57 -20.54
N PHE A 34 -4.10 3.88 -20.48
CA PHE A 34 -2.97 4.22 -19.61
C PHE A 34 -1.82 4.86 -20.41
N ASP A 35 -1.14 5.81 -19.79
CA ASP A 35 -0.04 6.54 -20.40
C ASP A 35 1.29 5.83 -20.13
N THR A 36 1.60 4.85 -20.99
CA THR A 36 2.83 4.06 -20.94
C THR A 36 4.09 4.94 -20.89
N GLY A 37 4.13 6.02 -21.69
CA GLY A 37 5.29 6.92 -21.74
C GLY A 37 5.48 7.74 -20.47
N LEU A 38 4.39 8.27 -19.90
CA LEU A 38 4.44 8.98 -18.62
C LEU A 38 4.83 8.05 -17.46
N ASN A 39 4.33 6.81 -17.46
CA ASN A 39 4.65 5.82 -16.43
C ASN A 39 6.14 5.42 -16.48
N GLU A 40 6.67 5.12 -17.66
CA GLU A 40 8.09 4.79 -17.87
C GLU A 40 8.99 5.96 -17.45
N TRP A 41 8.69 7.17 -17.93
CA TRP A 41 9.45 8.37 -17.57
C TRP A 41 9.44 8.63 -16.05
N THR A 42 8.29 8.48 -15.40
CA THR A 42 8.16 8.72 -13.95
C THR A 42 8.93 7.67 -13.16
N LEU A 43 8.85 6.39 -13.56
CA LEU A 43 9.64 5.34 -12.94
C LEU A 43 11.13 5.67 -12.98
N HIS A 44 11.69 5.98 -14.15
CA HIS A 44 13.12 6.31 -14.28
C HIS A 44 13.53 7.50 -13.41
N LYS A 45 12.70 8.55 -13.38
CA LYS A 45 12.95 9.74 -12.56
C LYS A 45 13.01 9.37 -11.08
N VAL A 46 12.01 8.67 -10.56
CA VAL A 46 11.93 8.31 -9.13
C VAL A 46 12.98 7.26 -8.78
N ALA A 47 13.24 6.29 -9.66
CA ALA A 47 14.26 5.28 -9.49
C ALA A 47 15.65 5.90 -9.35
N GLY A 48 16.02 6.84 -10.22
CA GLY A 48 17.32 7.51 -10.18
C GLY A 48 17.54 8.37 -8.93
N LYS A 49 16.47 8.98 -8.40
CA LYS A 49 16.54 9.83 -7.20
C LYS A 49 16.44 9.07 -5.89
N CYS A 50 15.66 8.00 -5.86
CA CYS A 50 15.27 7.30 -4.64
C CYS A 50 15.67 5.84 -4.69
N TYR A 51 15.04 5.03 -5.53
CA TYR A 51 15.13 3.57 -5.40
C TYR A 51 16.55 3.04 -5.56
N TRP A 52 17.30 3.51 -6.55
CA TRP A 52 18.70 3.12 -6.73
C TRP A 52 19.59 3.55 -5.55
N PRO A 53 19.73 4.86 -5.24
CA PRO A 53 20.65 5.30 -4.19
C PRO A 53 20.24 4.80 -2.79
N ALA A 54 18.94 4.77 -2.47
CA ALA A 54 18.47 4.31 -1.17
C ALA A 54 18.67 2.79 -0.99
N THR A 55 18.40 1.98 -2.02
CA THR A 55 18.48 0.51 -1.90
C THR A 55 19.94 0.07 -1.85
N GLN A 56 20.81 0.70 -2.65
CA GLN A 56 22.26 0.47 -2.59
C GLN A 56 22.83 0.85 -1.22
N ASN A 57 22.40 1.97 -0.64
CA ASN A 57 22.79 2.39 0.71
C ASN A 57 22.38 1.34 1.77
N ILE A 58 21.12 0.91 1.73
CA ILE A 58 20.60 -0.11 2.66
C ILE A 58 21.34 -1.43 2.51
N LEU A 59 21.56 -1.90 1.28
CA LEU A 59 22.31 -3.13 1.02
C LEU A 59 23.77 -3.02 1.51
N ALA A 60 24.42 -1.88 1.27
CA ALA A 60 25.76 -1.61 1.79
C ALA A 60 25.80 -1.63 3.32
N ASN A 61 24.79 -1.06 3.99
CA ASN A 61 24.70 -1.11 5.45
C ASN A 61 24.45 -2.54 5.97
N VAL A 62 23.62 -3.33 5.29
CA VAL A 62 23.45 -4.76 5.61
C VAL A 62 24.80 -5.50 5.52
N ASP A 63 25.58 -5.25 4.46
CA ASP A 63 26.89 -5.90 4.29
C ASP A 63 27.92 -5.44 5.33
N ARG A 64 28.04 -4.13 5.57
CA ARG A 64 28.99 -3.58 6.56
C ARG A 64 28.68 -4.05 7.98
N LEU A 65 27.40 -4.23 8.32
CA LEU A 65 26.94 -4.62 9.66
C LEU A 65 26.76 -6.13 9.84
N LYS A 66 27.09 -6.97 8.83
CA LYS A 66 26.85 -8.42 8.89
C LYS A 66 27.61 -9.14 10.02
N GLY A 67 28.71 -8.56 10.50
CA GLY A 67 29.54 -9.09 11.60
C GLY A 67 29.04 -8.70 13.00
N GLU A 68 28.08 -7.78 13.10
CA GLU A 68 27.53 -7.35 14.38
C GLU A 68 26.67 -8.43 15.03
N LYS A 69 26.66 -8.46 16.37
CA LYS A 69 25.81 -9.39 17.14
C LYS A 69 24.32 -9.18 16.86
N ARG A 70 23.93 -7.91 16.65
CA ARG A 70 22.58 -7.47 16.29
C ARG A 70 22.64 -7.01 14.84
N LYS A 71 21.94 -7.73 13.95
CA LYS A 71 21.94 -7.44 12.52
C LYS A 71 21.07 -6.23 12.21
N PHE A 72 21.44 -5.43 11.22
CA PHE A 72 20.53 -4.47 10.59
C PHE A 72 19.52 -5.22 9.71
N LYS A 73 18.24 -4.90 9.88
CA LYS A 73 17.14 -5.54 9.15
C LYS A 73 16.12 -4.49 8.73
N VAL A 74 15.51 -4.74 7.58
CA VAL A 74 14.51 -3.86 6.95
C VAL A 74 13.35 -4.67 6.38
N SER A 75 12.28 -4.01 5.99
CA SER A 75 11.16 -4.66 5.32
C SER A 75 10.54 -3.74 4.27
N TYR A 76 9.92 -4.32 3.26
CA TYR A 76 9.30 -3.55 2.17
C TYR A 76 7.94 -4.12 1.78
N SER A 77 7.03 -3.25 1.35
CA SER A 77 5.86 -3.65 0.55
C SER A 77 6.03 -3.00 -0.82
N LEU A 78 6.31 -3.83 -1.81
CA LEU A 78 6.34 -3.43 -3.21
C LEU A 78 4.99 -3.80 -3.80
N SER A 79 4.19 -2.80 -4.16
CA SER A 79 2.90 -3.04 -4.83
C SER A 79 3.08 -3.88 -6.11
N GLY A 80 2.05 -4.62 -6.53
CA GLY A 80 2.14 -5.35 -7.80
C GLY A 80 2.35 -4.40 -8.99
N CYS A 81 1.80 -3.18 -8.92
CA CYS A 81 2.02 -2.13 -9.90
C CYS A 81 3.50 -1.77 -10.08
N ILE A 82 4.27 -1.61 -8.99
CA ILE A 82 5.70 -1.27 -9.11
C ILE A 82 6.51 -2.49 -9.59
N LEU A 83 6.15 -3.71 -9.16
CA LEU A 83 6.81 -4.93 -9.62
C LEU A 83 6.67 -5.10 -11.14
N GLU A 84 5.46 -4.92 -11.68
CA GLU A 84 5.23 -4.94 -13.13
C GLU A 84 6.03 -3.86 -13.86
N GLN A 85 6.09 -2.66 -13.32
CA GLN A 85 6.81 -1.55 -13.97
C GLN A 85 8.33 -1.77 -13.95
N MET A 86 8.89 -2.24 -12.84
CA MET A 86 10.31 -2.56 -12.75
C MET A 86 10.67 -3.74 -13.67
N GLU A 87 9.86 -4.79 -13.74
CA GLU A 87 10.10 -5.89 -14.69
C GLU A 87 10.21 -5.38 -16.13
N ARG A 88 9.34 -4.43 -16.53
CA ARG A 88 9.29 -3.90 -17.89
C ARG A 88 10.41 -2.92 -18.22
N TRP A 89 10.74 -2.03 -17.29
CA TRP A 89 11.55 -0.83 -17.58
C TRP A 89 12.80 -0.68 -16.72
N GLU A 90 12.87 -1.30 -15.54
CA GLU A 90 14.01 -1.22 -14.61
C GLU A 90 14.35 -2.62 -14.03
N PRO A 91 14.62 -3.64 -14.86
CA PRO A 91 14.80 -5.03 -14.39
C PRO A 91 16.01 -5.19 -13.45
N ASP A 92 17.06 -4.40 -13.64
CA ASP A 92 18.24 -4.41 -12.77
C ASP A 92 17.92 -3.88 -11.37
N LEU A 93 16.98 -2.94 -11.25
CA LEU A 93 16.51 -2.44 -9.96
C LEU A 93 15.69 -3.51 -9.22
N LEU A 94 14.87 -4.26 -9.95
CA LEU A 94 14.14 -5.40 -9.39
C LEU A 94 15.12 -6.47 -8.86
N GLU A 95 16.18 -6.76 -9.62
CA GLU A 95 17.24 -7.67 -9.18
C GLU A 95 17.96 -7.15 -7.92
N LEU A 96 18.17 -5.83 -7.79
CA LEU A 96 18.74 -5.25 -6.56
C LEU A 96 17.85 -5.50 -5.34
N PHE A 97 16.52 -5.35 -5.46
CA PHE A 97 15.60 -5.71 -4.37
C PHE A 97 15.68 -7.20 -4.04
N LYS A 98 15.75 -8.06 -5.05
CA LYS A 98 15.88 -9.50 -4.85
C LYS A 98 17.18 -9.86 -4.12
N GLN A 99 18.31 -9.28 -4.50
CA GLN A 99 19.59 -9.43 -3.78
C GLN A 99 19.46 -9.01 -2.31
N LEU A 100 18.78 -7.90 -2.04
CA LEU A 100 18.51 -7.46 -0.67
C LEU A 100 17.68 -8.51 0.10
N GLY A 101 16.68 -9.12 -0.54
CA GLY A 101 15.91 -10.24 0.00
C GLY A 101 16.77 -11.48 0.32
N GLU A 102 17.72 -11.81 -0.54
CA GLU A 102 18.62 -12.97 -0.41
C GLU A 102 19.62 -12.85 0.75
N THR A 103 19.87 -11.64 1.26
CA THR A 103 20.72 -11.42 2.45
C THR A 103 20.15 -12.07 3.72
N GLY A 104 18.83 -12.36 3.75
CA GLY A 104 18.12 -12.78 4.95
C GLY A 104 17.92 -11.67 6.00
N CYS A 105 18.27 -10.42 5.67
CA CYS A 105 18.05 -9.23 6.49
C CYS A 105 16.88 -8.36 5.98
N CYS A 106 16.16 -8.81 4.96
CA CYS A 106 15.02 -8.12 4.38
C CYS A 106 13.78 -9.04 4.31
N GLU A 107 12.63 -8.53 4.75
CA GLU A 107 11.32 -9.18 4.59
C GLU A 107 10.44 -8.40 3.59
N PHE A 108 9.83 -9.10 2.64
CA PHE A 108 8.78 -8.54 1.79
C PHE A 108 7.38 -8.84 2.34
N LEU A 109 6.54 -7.80 2.40
CA LEU A 109 5.15 -7.86 2.86
C LEU A 109 4.20 -8.04 1.67
N CYS A 110 3.01 -8.54 1.96
CA CYS A 110 1.93 -8.64 1.00
C CYS A 110 1.01 -7.42 1.10
N GLU A 111 0.47 -6.97 -0.02
CA GLU A 111 -0.63 -6.02 -0.13
C GLU A 111 -1.62 -6.49 -1.20
N THR A 112 -2.45 -5.60 -1.75
CA THR A 112 -3.26 -5.92 -2.94
C THR A 112 -2.41 -5.79 -4.22
N SER A 113 -2.66 -6.63 -5.23
CA SER A 113 -1.85 -6.63 -6.46
C SER A 113 -1.84 -5.27 -7.16
N HIS A 114 -2.93 -4.51 -7.06
CA HIS A 114 -3.08 -3.23 -7.75
C HIS A 114 -3.07 -2.01 -6.81
N HIS A 115 -2.58 -2.15 -5.57
CA HIS A 115 -2.66 -1.06 -4.58
C HIS A 115 -4.09 -0.47 -4.52
N SER A 116 -5.08 -1.36 -4.51
CA SER A 116 -6.49 -1.00 -4.73
C SER A 116 -7.24 -0.82 -3.42
N LEU A 117 -8.36 -0.10 -3.51
CA LEU A 117 -9.32 0.06 -2.40
C LEU A 117 -10.34 -1.11 -2.34
N SER A 118 -10.02 -2.26 -2.94
CA SER A 118 -10.92 -3.43 -3.00
C SER A 118 -11.33 -3.95 -1.63
N SER A 119 -10.53 -3.71 -0.59
CA SER A 119 -10.89 -4.03 0.81
C SER A 119 -12.12 -3.26 1.32
N LEU A 120 -12.54 -2.20 0.63
CA LEU A 120 -13.71 -1.36 0.93
C LEU A 120 -14.92 -1.67 0.03
N PHE A 121 -14.86 -2.75 -0.78
CA PHE A 121 -16.01 -3.17 -1.57
C PHE A 121 -17.16 -3.68 -0.68
N GLU A 122 -18.29 -4.07 -1.25
CA GLU A 122 -19.35 -4.71 -0.45
C GLU A 122 -19.02 -6.19 -0.26
N TYR A 123 -18.71 -6.88 -1.36
CA TYR A 123 -18.22 -8.26 -1.38
C TYR A 123 -16.69 -8.28 -1.36
N ARG A 124 -16.10 -9.32 -0.74
CA ARG A 124 -14.63 -9.41 -0.50
C ARG A 124 -13.92 -10.38 -1.43
N ASP A 125 -14.60 -10.94 -2.42
CA ASP A 125 -13.98 -11.93 -3.33
C ASP A 125 -12.86 -11.30 -4.15
N GLU A 126 -13.10 -10.15 -4.78
CA GLU A 126 -12.05 -9.42 -5.51
C GLU A 126 -10.87 -9.03 -4.62
N PHE A 127 -11.14 -8.59 -3.38
CA PHE A 127 -10.09 -8.28 -2.41
C PHE A 127 -9.22 -9.53 -2.14
N LYS A 128 -9.84 -10.67 -1.84
CA LYS A 128 -9.12 -11.93 -1.60
C LYS A 128 -8.32 -12.36 -2.81
N GLU A 129 -8.88 -12.26 -4.01
CA GLU A 129 -8.20 -12.58 -5.27
C GLU A 129 -6.95 -11.71 -5.46
N GLN A 130 -7.04 -10.39 -5.27
CA GLN A 130 -5.88 -9.50 -5.41
C GLN A 130 -4.81 -9.71 -4.33
N VAL A 131 -5.19 -10.07 -3.11
CA VAL A 131 -4.23 -10.42 -2.05
C VAL A 131 -3.47 -11.71 -2.41
N LEU A 132 -4.17 -12.73 -2.90
CA LEU A 132 -3.56 -13.99 -3.33
C LEU A 132 -2.68 -13.81 -4.57
N GLU A 133 -3.12 -12.98 -5.52
CA GLU A 133 -2.33 -12.59 -6.70
C GLU A 133 -1.03 -11.90 -6.27
N HIS A 134 -1.09 -10.91 -5.37
CA HIS A 134 0.11 -10.22 -4.88
C HIS A 134 1.05 -11.15 -4.11
N GLN A 135 0.52 -12.02 -3.24
CA GLN A 135 1.33 -13.03 -2.56
C GLN A 135 2.12 -13.90 -3.55
N GLN A 136 1.51 -14.24 -4.68
CA GLN A 136 2.16 -15.00 -5.74
C GLN A 136 3.18 -14.15 -6.51
N MET A 137 2.89 -12.89 -6.83
CA MET A 137 3.84 -11.96 -7.44
C MET A 137 5.09 -11.76 -6.59
N VAL A 138 4.96 -11.52 -5.28
CA VAL A 138 6.11 -11.36 -4.38
C VAL A 138 6.98 -12.62 -4.38
N LYS A 139 6.36 -13.81 -4.42
CA LYS A 139 7.10 -15.06 -4.51
C LYS A 139 7.84 -15.20 -5.84
N ASP A 140 7.19 -14.85 -6.94
CA ASP A 140 7.76 -15.05 -8.29
C ASP A 140 8.86 -14.03 -8.59
N TYR A 141 8.68 -12.77 -8.23
CA TYR A 141 9.66 -11.71 -8.47
C TYR A 141 10.78 -11.65 -7.42
N LEU A 142 10.46 -11.87 -6.14
CA LEU A 142 11.38 -11.61 -5.03
C LEU A 142 11.77 -12.87 -4.24
N GLY A 143 11.24 -14.04 -4.61
CA GLY A 143 11.62 -15.33 -4.01
C GLY A 143 11.10 -15.56 -2.59
N GLN A 144 10.32 -14.64 -2.01
CA GLN A 144 9.80 -14.75 -0.64
C GLN A 144 8.29 -14.98 -0.64
N LYS A 145 7.79 -15.82 0.27
CA LYS A 145 6.34 -15.92 0.52
C LYS A 145 5.97 -14.99 1.68
N PRO A 146 5.28 -13.87 1.43
CA PRO A 146 4.97 -12.91 2.48
C PRO A 146 4.02 -13.50 3.52
N ARG A 147 4.28 -13.17 4.80
CA ARG A 147 3.53 -13.67 5.97
C ARG A 147 2.82 -12.57 6.76
N VAL A 148 3.19 -11.32 6.52
CA VAL A 148 2.57 -10.13 7.09
C VAL A 148 1.88 -9.36 5.97
N PHE A 149 0.65 -8.94 6.23
CA PHE A 149 -0.16 -8.18 5.30
C PHE A 149 -0.14 -6.69 5.65
N ARG A 150 -0.01 -5.87 4.63
CA ARG A 150 -0.11 -4.43 4.67
C ARG A 150 -1.21 -4.07 3.69
N ASN A 151 -2.36 -3.67 4.21
CA ASN A 151 -3.42 -3.26 3.30
C ASN A 151 -3.05 -1.93 2.62
N THR A 152 -3.57 -1.71 1.42
CA THR A 152 -3.52 -0.43 0.72
C THR A 152 -3.81 0.70 1.69
N GLU A 153 -2.91 1.68 1.80
CA GLU A 153 -3.05 2.89 2.63
C GLU A 153 -3.26 2.64 4.13
N LEU A 154 -2.78 1.49 4.62
CA LEU A 154 -2.99 1.01 5.98
C LEU A 154 -4.47 0.90 6.39
N LEU A 155 -5.36 0.75 5.40
CA LEU A 155 -6.81 0.61 5.60
C LEU A 155 -7.14 -0.56 6.52
N TYR A 156 -7.75 -0.25 7.67
CA TYR A 156 -8.07 -1.25 8.69
C TYR A 156 -9.44 -1.02 9.31
N HIS A 157 -10.18 -2.12 9.41
CA HIS A 157 -11.28 -2.33 10.34
C HIS A 157 -11.43 -3.83 10.61
N ASP A 158 -12.23 -4.19 11.60
CA ASP A 158 -12.33 -5.56 12.11
C ASP A 158 -12.68 -6.59 11.02
N THR A 159 -13.51 -6.21 10.04
CA THR A 159 -13.86 -7.13 8.95
C THR A 159 -12.73 -7.32 7.93
N ILE A 160 -11.94 -6.30 7.58
CA ILE A 160 -10.72 -6.49 6.76
C ILE A 160 -9.77 -7.45 7.48
N ALA A 161 -9.55 -7.24 8.77
CA ALA A 161 -8.68 -8.10 9.57
C ALA A 161 -9.16 -9.55 9.62
N ALA A 162 -10.48 -9.79 9.66
CA ALA A 162 -11.05 -11.12 9.60
C ALA A 162 -10.73 -11.81 8.26
N GLU A 163 -10.92 -11.13 7.13
CA GLU A 163 -10.60 -11.70 5.80
C GLU A 163 -9.11 -12.08 5.68
N ILE A 164 -8.23 -11.22 6.18
CA ILE A 164 -6.78 -11.46 6.16
C ILE A 164 -6.38 -12.65 7.05
N GLU A 165 -7.06 -12.83 8.18
CA GLU A 165 -6.86 -14.03 9.01
C GLU A 165 -7.34 -15.30 8.31
N GLU A 166 -8.46 -15.25 7.57
CA GLU A 166 -8.94 -16.38 6.79
C GLU A 166 -7.91 -16.83 5.75
N LEU A 167 -7.23 -15.87 5.11
CA LEU A 167 -6.12 -16.07 4.17
C LEU A 167 -4.80 -16.53 4.83
N LYS A 168 -4.80 -16.78 6.14
CA LYS A 168 -3.69 -17.37 6.92
C LYS A 168 -2.45 -16.48 7.04
N PHE A 169 -2.60 -15.17 6.92
CA PHE A 169 -1.55 -14.24 7.32
C PHE A 169 -1.34 -14.27 8.84
N LYS A 170 -0.10 -14.02 9.28
CA LYS A 170 0.25 -13.99 10.70
C LYS A 170 -0.09 -12.67 11.36
N ALA A 171 0.05 -11.58 10.61
CA ALA A 171 -0.15 -10.24 11.10
C ALA A 171 -0.66 -9.30 10.01
N ILE A 172 -1.27 -8.21 10.45
CA ILE A 172 -1.61 -7.04 9.65
C ILE A 172 -0.97 -5.79 10.26
N VAL A 173 -0.49 -4.88 9.41
CA VAL A 173 -0.02 -3.55 9.82
C VAL A 173 -1.11 -2.50 9.60
N THR A 174 -1.25 -1.55 10.52
CA THR A 174 -2.14 -0.39 10.36
C THR A 174 -1.64 0.83 11.15
N GLU A 175 -2.36 1.94 11.12
CA GLU A 175 -1.99 3.19 11.76
C GLU A 175 -2.26 3.19 13.28
N GLY A 176 -1.31 3.71 14.06
CA GLY A 176 -1.41 3.84 15.50
C GLY A 176 -1.97 5.19 15.94
N ILE A 177 -3.27 5.43 15.69
CA ILE A 177 -3.95 6.68 16.05
C ILE A 177 -4.59 6.64 17.45
N GLU A 178 -4.68 7.79 18.12
CA GLU A 178 -5.21 7.96 19.48
C GLU A 178 -6.60 7.34 19.65
N ARG A 179 -7.49 7.49 18.65
CA ARG A 179 -8.88 7.01 18.73
C ARG A 179 -9.00 5.49 18.88
N ILE A 180 -7.97 4.73 18.53
CA ILE A 180 -7.93 3.26 18.72
C ILE A 180 -7.00 2.84 19.88
N LEU A 181 -6.28 3.80 20.46
CA LEU A 181 -5.26 3.65 21.49
C LEU A 181 -5.69 4.27 22.82
N GLU A 182 -6.85 3.89 23.33
CA GLU A 182 -7.36 4.44 24.59
C GLU A 182 -6.55 3.98 25.82
N GLY A 183 -6.38 4.89 26.79
CA GLY A 183 -5.80 4.61 28.10
C GLY A 183 -4.29 4.40 28.07
N TRP A 184 -3.82 3.22 28.49
CA TRP A 184 -2.40 2.89 28.56
C TRP A 184 -1.82 2.41 27.22
N ARG A 185 -2.68 2.20 26.21
CA ARG A 185 -2.29 1.65 24.91
C ARG A 185 -1.32 2.59 24.21
N SER A 186 -0.42 1.98 23.44
CA SER A 186 0.61 2.66 22.67
C SER A 186 0.82 1.91 21.34
N PRO A 187 1.22 2.59 20.25
CA PRO A 187 1.56 1.89 19.01
C PRO A 187 2.79 0.97 19.18
N ASN A 188 3.53 1.11 20.29
CA ASN A 188 4.79 0.42 20.53
C ASN A 188 4.64 -1.00 21.12
N TYR A 189 3.46 -1.60 20.99
CA TYR A 189 3.18 -2.95 21.47
C TYR A 189 2.45 -3.74 20.39
N LEU A 190 2.57 -5.07 20.48
CA LEU A 190 1.82 -5.98 19.64
C LEU A 190 0.38 -6.12 20.15
N TYR A 191 -0.59 -6.21 19.24
CA TYR A 191 -1.98 -6.48 19.57
C TYR A 191 -2.51 -7.67 18.77
N THR A 192 -3.74 -8.10 19.03
CA THR A 192 -4.52 -8.97 18.16
C THR A 192 -5.72 -8.22 17.59
N ARG A 193 -6.24 -8.68 16.45
CA ARG A 193 -7.57 -8.27 16.03
C ARG A 193 -8.59 -8.67 17.09
N LYS A 194 -9.67 -7.90 17.21
CA LYS A 194 -10.84 -8.30 18.00
C LYS A 194 -11.34 -9.68 17.57
N ASP A 195 -11.71 -10.56 18.51
CA ASP A 195 -12.32 -11.88 18.27
C ASP A 195 -11.45 -12.82 17.40
N GLY A 196 -10.11 -12.70 17.44
CA GLY A 196 -9.20 -13.46 16.57
C GLY A 196 -7.77 -13.62 17.08
N LYS A 197 -6.91 -14.22 16.26
CA LYS A 197 -5.50 -14.51 16.55
C LYS A 197 -4.53 -13.72 15.68
N LEU A 198 -4.99 -13.19 14.55
CA LEU A 198 -4.21 -12.31 13.68
C LEU A 198 -3.60 -11.18 14.51
N LYS A 199 -2.28 -11.04 14.43
CA LYS A 199 -1.56 -9.98 15.14
C LYS A 199 -1.74 -8.64 14.44
N VAL A 200 -1.75 -7.56 15.21
CA VAL A 200 -1.85 -6.20 14.69
C VAL A 200 -0.63 -5.42 15.15
N LEU A 201 0.14 -4.93 14.18
CA LEU A 201 1.25 -4.00 14.38
C LEU A 201 0.77 -2.59 14.04
N LEU A 202 1.01 -1.66 14.94
CA LEU A 202 0.56 -0.28 14.78
C LEU A 202 1.75 0.62 14.47
N ARG A 203 1.68 1.35 13.37
CA ARG A 203 2.66 2.37 13.01
C ARG A 203 2.77 3.40 14.14
N ASN A 204 3.98 3.76 14.51
CA ASN A 204 4.22 4.95 15.33
C ASN A 204 4.32 6.15 14.38
N TYR A 205 3.18 6.78 14.06
CA TYR A 205 3.15 7.84 13.06
C TYR A 205 4.02 9.04 13.46
N GLY A 206 4.13 9.35 14.76
CA GLY A 206 4.95 10.46 15.23
C GLY A 206 6.41 10.30 14.82
N LEU A 207 7.03 9.18 15.21
CA LEU A 207 8.43 8.88 14.88
C LEU A 207 8.65 8.55 13.39
N SER A 208 7.61 8.09 12.71
CA SER A 208 7.67 7.84 11.26
C SER A 208 7.63 9.14 10.46
N ASP A 209 6.72 10.06 10.80
CA ASP A 209 6.54 11.36 10.14
C ASP A 209 7.70 12.32 10.46
N ASP A 210 8.42 12.11 11.57
CA ASP A 210 9.67 12.84 11.86
C ASP A 210 10.71 12.67 10.74
N VAL A 211 10.79 11.49 10.15
CA VAL A 211 11.68 11.20 9.01
C VAL A 211 10.95 11.44 7.68
N GLY A 212 9.73 10.93 7.55
CA GLY A 212 8.98 10.98 6.29
C GLY A 212 8.62 12.40 5.85
N TYR A 213 8.18 13.23 6.80
CA TYR A 213 7.57 14.53 6.52
C TYR A 213 8.37 15.70 7.12
N ARG A 214 8.76 15.61 8.39
CA ARG A 214 9.36 16.73 9.14
C ARG A 214 10.88 16.82 9.02
N PHE A 215 11.55 15.90 8.33
CA PHE A 215 13.01 15.82 8.32
C PHE A 215 13.70 17.13 7.91
N SER A 216 13.24 17.76 6.83
CA SER A 216 13.76 19.04 6.33
C SER A 216 12.98 20.27 6.83
N ALA A 217 11.91 20.08 7.59
CA ALA A 217 11.08 21.16 8.08
C ALA A 217 11.82 21.96 9.16
N GLN A 218 12.16 23.22 8.92
CA GLN A 218 12.89 24.04 9.91
C GLN A 218 11.99 24.62 11.01
N TRP A 219 10.66 24.46 10.88
CA TRP A 219 9.68 25.11 11.75
C TRP A 219 9.34 24.33 13.03
N TRP A 220 9.79 23.07 13.18
CA TRP A 220 9.51 22.24 14.36
C TRP A 220 10.76 22.05 15.22
N ASP A 221 10.54 21.84 16.52
CA ASP A 221 11.60 21.75 17.54
C ASP A 221 12.53 20.53 17.38
N GLY A 222 12.12 19.56 16.56
CA GLY A 222 12.92 18.39 16.22
C GLY A 222 14.00 18.66 15.17
N TRP A 223 13.98 19.80 14.48
CA TRP A 223 14.96 20.13 13.45
C TRP A 223 16.24 20.78 14.03
N PRO A 224 17.45 20.47 13.50
CA PRO A 224 17.73 19.42 12.53
C PRO A 224 17.62 18.02 13.16
N LEU A 225 17.13 17.05 12.38
CA LEU A 225 17.03 15.66 12.79
C LEU A 225 18.27 14.87 12.34
N SER A 226 19.16 14.56 13.29
CA SER A 226 20.33 13.69 13.04
C SER A 226 20.04 12.23 13.40
N ALA A 227 20.82 11.30 12.83
CA ALA A 227 20.72 9.87 13.16
C ALA A 227 20.96 9.58 14.65
N GLU A 228 21.85 10.34 15.30
CA GLU A 228 22.15 10.20 16.73
C GLU A 228 20.97 10.66 17.59
N LYS A 229 20.41 11.84 17.27
CA LYS A 229 19.20 12.36 17.94
C LYS A 229 18.04 11.39 17.81
N TYR A 230 17.82 10.84 16.62
CA TYR A 230 16.77 9.87 16.36
C TYR A 230 16.99 8.56 17.14
N ALA A 231 18.22 8.04 17.18
CA ALA A 231 18.55 6.85 17.96
C ALA A 231 18.35 7.05 19.47
N ASP A 232 18.67 8.22 20.01
CA ASP A 232 18.37 8.56 21.42
C ASP A 232 16.87 8.57 21.70
N TRP A 233 16.08 9.18 20.82
CA TRP A 233 14.62 9.17 20.95
C TRP A 233 14.04 7.77 20.92
N LEU A 234 14.48 6.93 19.98
CA LEU A 234 14.08 5.52 19.91
C LEU A 234 14.47 4.76 21.19
N SER A 235 15.67 5.00 21.71
CA SER A 235 16.16 4.36 22.94
C SER A 235 15.36 4.74 24.18
N TRP A 236 14.87 5.97 24.27
CA TRP A 236 14.04 6.43 25.40
C TRP A 236 12.56 6.13 25.24
N THR A 237 12.12 5.75 24.04
CA THR A 237 10.72 5.45 23.74
C THR A 237 10.31 4.12 24.38
N PRO A 238 9.33 4.09 25.30
CA PRO A 238 8.89 2.84 25.93
C PRO A 238 8.13 1.95 24.95
N GLY A 239 8.36 0.64 25.05
CA GLY A 239 7.61 -0.36 24.29
C GLY A 239 8.42 -1.61 23.99
N ASP A 240 7.71 -2.62 23.50
CA ASP A 240 8.31 -3.87 23.04
C ASP A 240 8.82 -3.74 21.58
N THR A 241 8.12 -2.95 20.76
CA THR A 241 8.46 -2.68 19.35
C THR A 241 8.21 -1.22 19.00
N ILE A 242 9.01 -0.62 18.13
CA ILE A 242 8.76 0.72 17.57
C ILE A 242 8.66 0.56 16.06
N ASN A 243 7.46 0.74 15.54
CA ASN A 243 7.11 0.45 14.16
C ASN A 243 7.24 1.73 13.32
N ILE A 244 8.37 1.85 12.62
CA ILE A 244 8.74 3.01 11.80
C ILE A 244 8.41 2.71 10.34
N PHE A 245 7.24 3.15 9.91
CA PHE A 245 6.64 2.80 8.62
C PHE A 245 6.46 4.06 7.77
N MET A 246 7.01 4.10 6.57
CA MET A 246 6.94 5.30 5.71
C MET A 246 6.99 4.96 4.22
N ASP A 247 6.71 5.94 3.37
CA ASP A 247 6.97 5.84 1.93
C ASP A 247 8.47 5.73 1.68
N TYR A 248 8.86 4.91 0.71
CA TYR A 248 10.28 4.78 0.38
C TYR A 248 10.81 6.02 -0.33
N GLU A 249 9.93 6.68 -1.08
CA GLU A 249 10.12 7.96 -1.76
C GLU A 249 10.51 9.09 -0.80
N THR A 250 10.40 8.89 0.53
CA THR A 250 11.04 9.75 1.53
C THR A 250 12.51 10.02 1.21
N PHE A 251 13.27 9.02 0.76
CA PHE A 251 14.70 9.15 0.53
C PHE A 251 15.00 9.60 -0.90
N GLY A 252 15.04 10.91 -1.15
CA GLY A 252 15.50 11.50 -2.40
C GLY A 252 14.40 12.13 -3.27
N GLU A 253 13.12 11.75 -3.10
CA GLU A 253 12.00 12.38 -3.81
C GLU A 253 11.19 13.33 -2.91
N HIS A 254 10.75 12.90 -1.72
CA HIS A 254 10.06 13.78 -0.77
C HIS A 254 11.03 14.63 0.07
N GLN A 255 12.12 14.01 0.53
CA GLN A 255 13.26 14.72 1.12
C GLN A 255 14.41 14.68 0.12
N TRP A 256 14.83 15.83 -0.39
CA TRP A 256 15.88 15.89 -1.42
C TRP A 256 17.26 15.57 -0.86
N GLU A 257 18.19 15.16 -1.72
CA GLU A 257 19.55 14.77 -1.33
C GLU A 257 20.28 15.88 -0.53
N ASP A 258 20.10 17.14 -0.91
CA ASP A 258 20.71 18.32 -0.29
C ASP A 258 20.21 18.60 1.14
N THR A 259 19.08 18.01 1.54
CA THR A 259 18.62 18.02 2.94
C THR A 259 19.48 17.15 3.85
N GLY A 260 20.31 16.27 3.27
CA GLY A 260 21.16 15.32 3.97
C GLY A 260 20.48 14.00 4.33
N ILE A 261 19.30 13.71 3.76
CA ILE A 261 18.52 12.50 4.07
C ILE A 261 19.30 11.19 3.81
N PHE A 262 20.17 11.14 2.79
CA PHE A 262 20.99 9.95 2.52
C PHE A 262 22.13 9.77 3.53
N TYR A 263 22.70 10.86 4.06
CA TYR A 263 23.65 10.77 5.17
C TYR A 263 22.96 10.28 6.45
N PHE A 264 21.72 10.71 6.68
CA PHE A 264 20.90 10.18 7.76
C PHE A 264 20.65 8.67 7.57
N LEU A 265 20.23 8.24 6.38
CA LEU A 265 19.96 6.83 6.08
C LEU A 265 21.21 5.96 6.24
N ASP A 266 22.39 6.44 5.82
CA ASP A 266 23.65 5.71 5.97
C ASP A 266 24.06 5.56 7.46
N ALA A 267 23.88 6.63 8.25
CA ALA A 267 24.30 6.64 9.65
C ALA A 267 23.29 5.98 10.61
N MET A 268 22.00 5.99 10.28
CA MET A 268 20.91 5.55 11.16
C MET A 268 21.08 4.11 11.68
N PRO A 269 21.37 3.09 10.83
CA PRO A 269 21.56 1.72 11.31
C PRO A 269 22.65 1.61 12.39
N TRP A 270 23.80 2.26 12.17
CA TRP A 270 24.91 2.29 13.11
C TRP A 270 24.52 2.94 14.44
N LYS A 271 23.92 4.13 14.37
CA LYS A 271 23.53 4.90 15.56
C LYS A 271 22.47 4.21 16.40
N ILE A 272 21.55 3.50 15.78
CA ILE A 272 20.57 2.68 16.49
C ILE A 272 21.25 1.47 17.15
N LEU A 273 22.18 0.79 16.46
CA LEU A 273 22.89 -0.35 17.03
C LEU A 273 23.86 0.05 18.15
N GLU A 274 24.37 1.28 18.22
CA GLU A 274 25.13 1.78 19.38
C GLU A 274 24.29 1.74 20.68
N LYS A 275 22.96 1.79 20.60
CA LYS A 275 22.07 1.72 21.78
C LYS A 275 21.86 0.25 22.17
N GLU A 276 22.42 -0.18 23.30
CA GLU A 276 22.39 -1.59 23.74
C GLU A 276 20.98 -2.16 23.97
N ASN A 277 20.00 -1.30 24.23
CA ASN A 277 18.61 -1.67 24.45
C ASN A 277 17.79 -1.83 23.15
N LEU A 278 18.34 -1.49 21.98
CA LEU A 278 17.66 -1.58 20.68
C LEU A 278 18.20 -2.72 19.80
N GLU A 279 17.36 -3.21 18.90
CA GLU A 279 17.72 -4.14 17.82
C GLU A 279 16.77 -3.98 16.64
N PHE A 280 17.18 -4.38 15.43
CA PHE A 280 16.29 -4.40 14.28
C PHE A 280 15.61 -5.75 14.12
N ASN A 281 14.30 -5.73 13.88
CA ASN A 281 13.53 -6.92 13.58
C ASN A 281 12.52 -6.65 12.48
N THR A 282 12.30 -7.65 11.64
CA THR A 282 11.25 -7.59 10.63
C THR A 282 9.88 -7.77 11.27
N PRO A 283 8.77 -7.37 10.62
CA PRO A 283 7.42 -7.61 11.13
C PRO A 283 7.16 -9.07 11.53
N SER A 284 7.60 -10.05 10.73
CA SER A 284 7.49 -11.49 11.07
C SER A 284 8.25 -11.85 12.34
N GLU A 285 9.42 -11.26 12.58
CA GLU A 285 10.21 -11.53 13.78
C GLU A 285 9.60 -10.88 15.02
N VAL A 286 9.07 -9.67 14.90
CA VAL A 286 8.36 -8.97 15.98
C VAL A 286 7.14 -9.79 16.41
N VAL A 287 6.34 -10.29 15.47
CA VAL A 287 5.11 -11.04 15.78
C VAL A 287 5.40 -12.43 16.36
N ASP A 288 6.54 -13.02 16.02
CA ASP A 288 6.97 -14.32 16.56
C ASP A 288 7.64 -14.16 17.94
N ARG A 289 8.20 -12.99 18.26
CA ARG A 289 8.90 -12.72 19.53
C ARG A 289 7.97 -12.27 20.66
N TYR A 290 7.05 -11.34 20.40
CA TYR A 290 6.30 -10.68 21.46
C TYR A 290 4.89 -11.25 21.64
N HIS A 291 4.40 -11.21 22.88
CA HIS A 291 3.01 -11.51 23.17
C HIS A 291 2.14 -10.26 23.01
N PRO A 292 0.93 -10.37 22.42
CA PRO A 292 0.01 -9.26 22.37
C PRO A 292 -0.34 -8.72 23.75
N ARG A 293 -0.40 -7.40 23.87
CA ARG A 293 -0.79 -6.71 25.11
C ARG A 293 -2.30 -6.45 25.20
N GLY A 294 -3.03 -6.62 24.12
CA GLY A 294 -4.48 -6.49 24.09
C GLY A 294 -5.06 -6.68 22.70
N GLU A 295 -6.31 -6.29 22.55
CA GLU A 295 -7.05 -6.34 21.29
C GLU A 295 -7.29 -4.94 20.72
N ILE A 296 -7.20 -4.81 19.40
CA ILE A 296 -7.63 -3.64 18.64
C ILE A 296 -9.00 -3.91 18.05
N LYS A 297 -9.93 -2.99 18.30
CA LYS A 297 -11.30 -3.01 17.82
C LYS A 297 -11.55 -1.74 17.03
N VAL A 298 -11.90 -1.90 15.75
CA VAL A 298 -12.22 -0.80 14.85
C VAL A 298 -13.46 -1.19 14.03
N PRO A 299 -14.63 -0.61 14.32
CA PRO A 299 -15.82 -0.85 13.51
C PRO A 299 -15.63 -0.27 12.10
N TRP A 300 -16.36 -0.81 11.11
CA TRP A 300 -16.19 -0.44 9.70
C TRP A 300 -16.38 1.06 9.41
N TYR A 301 -17.23 1.76 10.15
CA TYR A 301 -17.48 3.19 9.96
C TYR A 301 -16.40 4.09 10.58
N GLU A 302 -15.46 3.52 11.34
CA GLU A 302 -14.27 4.21 11.90
C GLU A 302 -12.98 3.74 11.22
N THR A 303 -13.09 3.19 9.99
CA THR A 303 -11.95 2.67 9.22
C THR A 303 -10.74 3.59 9.35
N VAL A 304 -9.63 3.00 9.73
CA VAL A 304 -8.37 3.70 9.92
C VAL A 304 -7.57 3.66 8.63
N SER A 305 -6.87 4.76 8.31
CA SER A 305 -5.85 4.85 7.27
C SER A 305 -4.68 5.70 7.81
N TRP A 306 -3.54 5.69 7.14
CA TRP A 306 -2.42 6.56 7.46
C TRP A 306 -2.46 7.94 6.78
N ALA A 307 -3.42 8.19 5.88
CA ALA A 307 -3.47 9.42 5.09
C ALA A 307 -4.15 10.58 5.82
N ASP A 308 -3.68 11.79 5.49
CA ASP A 308 -4.16 13.08 6.00
C ASP A 308 -4.27 13.17 7.53
N MET A 309 -4.64 14.34 8.06
CA MET A 309 -4.77 14.52 9.50
C MET A 309 -5.89 13.67 10.11
N GLU A 310 -6.93 13.35 9.34
CA GLU A 310 -8.08 12.57 9.81
C GLU A 310 -7.77 11.07 9.96
N ARG A 311 -6.72 10.56 9.28
CA ARG A 311 -6.29 9.15 9.34
C ARG A 311 -7.45 8.18 9.05
N ASP A 312 -8.19 8.46 8.00
CA ASP A 312 -9.39 7.75 7.59
C ASP A 312 -9.46 7.65 6.04
N PRO A 313 -10.47 6.97 5.45
CA PRO A 313 -10.54 6.80 4.00
C PRO A 313 -10.93 8.05 3.21
N SER A 314 -11.13 9.21 3.85
CA SER A 314 -11.69 10.39 3.17
C SER A 314 -10.73 11.04 2.17
N ALA A 315 -9.44 10.68 2.16
CA ALA A 315 -8.53 11.03 1.07
C ALA A 315 -8.97 10.43 -0.28
N TRP A 316 -9.64 9.27 -0.27
CA TRP A 316 -10.11 8.58 -1.48
C TRP A 316 -11.62 8.55 -1.64
N LEU A 317 -12.39 8.71 -0.55
CA LEU A 317 -13.86 8.59 -0.54
C LEU A 317 -14.53 9.76 0.21
N GLY A 318 -13.90 10.94 0.20
CA GLY A 318 -14.35 12.12 0.95
C GLY A 318 -15.33 13.04 0.21
N ASN A 319 -15.46 12.92 -1.12
CA ASN A 319 -16.37 13.75 -1.90
C ASN A 319 -17.26 12.96 -2.87
N HIS A 320 -18.25 13.65 -3.46
CA HIS A 320 -19.26 13.02 -4.33
C HIS A 320 -18.67 12.46 -5.64
N MET A 321 -17.61 13.06 -6.18
CA MET A 321 -16.97 12.60 -7.42
C MET A 321 -16.25 11.27 -7.20
N GLN A 322 -15.49 11.20 -6.11
CA GLN A 322 -14.84 9.98 -5.63
C GLN A 322 -15.87 8.86 -5.40
N LEU A 323 -16.92 9.14 -4.63
CA LEU A 323 -17.97 8.16 -4.33
C LEU A 323 -18.71 7.66 -5.57
N LEU A 324 -19.01 8.55 -6.52
CA LEU A 324 -19.64 8.19 -7.80
C LEU A 324 -18.75 7.23 -8.59
N ASN A 325 -17.49 7.61 -8.81
CA ASN A 325 -16.54 6.84 -9.60
C ASN A 325 -16.22 5.49 -8.93
N PHE A 326 -16.08 5.46 -7.60
CA PHE A 326 -15.87 4.24 -6.84
C PHE A 326 -17.09 3.30 -6.93
N SER A 327 -18.29 3.85 -6.88
CA SER A 327 -19.53 3.08 -7.03
C SER A 327 -19.66 2.47 -8.43
N GLU A 328 -19.38 3.25 -9.48
CA GLU A 328 -19.40 2.75 -10.85
C GLU A 328 -18.35 1.67 -11.08
N LEU A 329 -17.12 1.86 -10.59
CA LEU A 329 -16.05 0.85 -10.67
C LEU A 329 -16.47 -0.49 -10.05
N LYS A 330 -17.04 -0.47 -8.83
CA LYS A 330 -17.52 -1.68 -8.13
C LYS A 330 -18.58 -2.42 -8.92
N ARG A 331 -19.54 -1.70 -9.51
CA ARG A 331 -20.63 -2.29 -10.30
C ARG A 331 -20.15 -3.02 -11.56
N LEU A 332 -18.91 -2.77 -12.00
CA LEU A 332 -18.34 -3.46 -13.15
C LEU A 332 -17.89 -4.89 -12.83
N GLU A 333 -17.67 -5.26 -11.57
CA GLU A 333 -17.07 -6.55 -11.19
C GLU A 333 -17.73 -7.73 -11.90
N ASP A 334 -19.05 -7.88 -11.73
CA ASP A 334 -19.81 -9.01 -12.26
C ASP A 334 -19.75 -9.08 -13.80
N ILE A 335 -19.94 -7.94 -14.47
CA ILE A 335 -19.97 -7.90 -15.94
C ILE A 335 -18.58 -8.09 -16.55
N VAL A 336 -17.52 -7.64 -15.87
CA VAL A 336 -16.13 -7.86 -16.27
C VAL A 336 -15.78 -9.33 -16.11
N LYS A 337 -16.05 -9.94 -14.94
CA LYS A 337 -15.77 -11.36 -14.69
C LYS A 337 -16.56 -12.28 -15.64
N LYS A 338 -17.85 -11.99 -15.90
CA LYS A 338 -18.70 -12.74 -16.86
C LYS A 338 -18.19 -12.70 -18.30
N SER A 339 -17.40 -11.69 -18.67
CA SER A 339 -16.80 -11.64 -20.01
C SER A 339 -15.84 -12.80 -20.27
N GLY A 340 -15.16 -13.28 -19.23
CA GLY A 340 -14.10 -14.29 -19.33
C GLY A 340 -12.89 -13.83 -20.13
N ARG A 341 -12.71 -12.52 -20.30
CA ARG A 341 -11.59 -11.92 -21.02
C ARG A 341 -10.55 -11.39 -20.04
N GLU A 342 -9.34 -11.93 -20.13
CA GLU A 342 -8.23 -11.58 -19.24
C GLU A 342 -7.81 -10.12 -19.38
N ASP A 343 -7.80 -9.57 -20.59
CA ASP A 343 -7.46 -8.16 -20.80
C ASP A 343 -8.51 -7.21 -20.20
N PHE A 344 -9.80 -7.55 -20.23
CA PHE A 344 -10.82 -6.79 -19.48
C PHE A 344 -10.61 -6.86 -17.97
N LEU A 345 -10.28 -8.04 -17.43
CA LEU A 345 -10.02 -8.20 -16.00
C LEU A 345 -8.83 -7.36 -15.56
N LYS A 346 -7.71 -7.44 -16.29
CA LYS A 346 -6.50 -6.65 -16.01
C LYS A 346 -6.74 -5.14 -16.10
N THR A 347 -7.43 -4.68 -17.16
CA THR A 347 -7.78 -3.26 -17.28
C THR A 347 -8.66 -2.80 -16.12
N TRP A 348 -9.70 -3.56 -15.77
CA TRP A 348 -10.57 -3.23 -14.64
C TRP A 348 -9.81 -3.16 -13.33
N ARG A 349 -8.90 -4.11 -13.05
CA ARG A 349 -8.06 -4.10 -11.85
C ARG A 349 -7.13 -2.89 -11.79
N LYS A 350 -6.50 -2.49 -12.91
CA LYS A 350 -5.71 -1.25 -12.99
C LYS A 350 -6.56 0.00 -12.73
N LEU A 351 -7.83 0.02 -13.15
CA LEU A 351 -8.73 1.13 -12.79
C LEU A 351 -9.05 1.18 -11.29
N GLN A 352 -8.75 0.14 -10.50
CA GLN A 352 -8.97 0.15 -9.04
C GLN A 352 -7.81 0.73 -8.22
N ILE A 353 -6.69 1.09 -8.84
CA ILE A 353 -5.53 1.68 -8.16
C ILE A 353 -5.98 2.90 -7.34
N SER A 354 -5.59 2.96 -6.05
CA SER A 354 -6.08 3.97 -5.10
C SER A 354 -5.79 5.40 -5.57
N ASP A 355 -4.65 5.63 -6.21
CA ASP A 355 -4.18 6.93 -6.71
C ASP A 355 -5.20 7.62 -7.62
N HIS A 356 -5.96 6.86 -8.41
CA HIS A 356 -7.00 7.45 -9.24
C HIS A 356 -8.05 8.21 -8.42
N PHE A 357 -8.42 7.69 -7.25
CA PHE A 357 -9.34 8.35 -6.33
C PHE A 357 -8.64 9.45 -5.53
N TYR A 358 -7.37 9.25 -5.18
CA TYR A 358 -6.56 10.25 -4.49
C TYR A 358 -6.45 11.55 -5.33
N TYR A 359 -6.25 11.43 -6.64
CA TYR A 359 -6.20 12.58 -7.56
C TYR A 359 -7.52 13.36 -7.64
N MET A 360 -8.64 12.80 -7.20
CA MET A 360 -9.94 13.48 -7.13
C MET A 360 -10.20 14.14 -5.78
N CYS A 361 -9.25 14.09 -4.85
CA CYS A 361 -9.39 14.67 -3.52
C CYS A 361 -9.50 16.20 -3.60
N THR A 362 -10.45 16.77 -2.87
CA THR A 362 -10.68 18.23 -2.81
C THR A 362 -10.26 18.83 -1.46
N LYS A 363 -9.64 18.03 -0.58
CA LYS A 363 -9.10 18.55 0.67
C LYS A 363 -7.91 19.46 0.35
N GLY A 364 -7.82 20.60 1.02
CA GLY A 364 -6.66 21.49 0.89
C GLY A 364 -6.59 22.31 -0.40
N MET A 365 -7.65 22.41 -1.21
CA MET A 365 -7.71 23.26 -2.43
C MET A 365 -7.57 24.80 -2.18
N GLY A 366 -6.98 25.20 -1.05
CA GLY A 366 -6.67 26.59 -0.72
C GLY A 366 -5.21 26.98 -0.86
N ASP A 367 -4.25 26.04 -0.74
CA ASP A 367 -2.83 26.38 -0.47
C ASP A 367 -1.79 25.46 -1.17
N GLY A 368 -2.05 24.97 -2.39
CA GLY A 368 -1.05 24.17 -3.13
C GLY A 368 -0.73 22.84 -2.43
N SER A 369 -1.79 22.07 -2.17
CA SER A 369 -1.77 20.88 -1.31
C SER A 369 -0.91 19.73 -1.82
N VAL A 370 -0.50 18.85 -0.90
CA VAL A 370 0.19 17.57 -1.18
C VAL A 370 -0.52 16.74 -2.27
N HIS A 371 -1.85 16.83 -2.34
CA HIS A 371 -2.66 16.12 -3.34
C HIS A 371 -2.40 16.62 -4.78
N GLU A 372 -2.03 17.89 -4.98
CA GLU A 372 -1.66 18.44 -6.30
C GLU A 372 -0.27 17.99 -6.73
N TYR A 373 0.66 17.79 -5.78
CA TYR A 373 2.03 17.37 -6.07
C TYR A 373 2.12 15.99 -6.73
N PHE A 374 1.24 15.07 -6.33
CA PHE A 374 1.25 13.68 -6.81
C PHE A 374 0.40 13.43 -8.06
N SER A 375 -0.49 14.37 -8.42
CA SER A 375 -1.41 14.21 -9.54
C SER A 375 -0.78 14.67 -10.86
N HIS A 376 -0.98 13.90 -11.92
CA HIS A 376 -0.63 14.33 -13.29
C HIS A 376 -1.77 15.13 -13.96
N HIS A 377 -2.89 15.32 -13.27
CA HIS A 377 -4.01 16.15 -13.71
C HIS A 377 -3.85 17.58 -13.19
N GLY A 378 -4.40 18.56 -13.93
CA GLY A 378 -4.29 19.97 -13.55
C GLY A 378 -5.09 20.35 -12.30
N ASN A 379 -6.13 19.59 -11.96
CA ASN A 379 -6.94 19.75 -10.74
C ASN A 379 -7.80 18.47 -10.50
N PRO A 380 -8.37 18.28 -9.30
CA PRO A 380 -9.19 17.10 -8.99
C PRO A 380 -10.49 16.96 -9.80
N PHE A 381 -11.05 18.04 -10.33
CA PHE A 381 -12.23 17.96 -11.19
C PHE A 381 -11.89 17.36 -12.55
N ASP A 382 -10.75 17.74 -13.13
CA ASP A 382 -10.22 17.14 -14.36
C ASP A 382 -9.91 15.66 -14.16
N ALA A 383 -9.29 15.30 -13.02
CA ALA A 383 -9.05 13.89 -12.68
C ALA A 383 -10.37 13.09 -12.61
N ALA A 384 -11.39 13.64 -11.96
CA ALA A 384 -12.71 13.00 -11.84
C ALA A 384 -13.42 12.85 -13.18
N ILE A 385 -13.41 13.90 -14.03
CA ILE A 385 -13.99 13.87 -15.38
C ILE A 385 -13.29 12.84 -16.25
N ASN A 386 -11.95 12.84 -16.24
CA ASN A 386 -11.15 11.92 -17.03
C ASN A 386 -11.40 10.46 -16.64
N TYR A 387 -11.34 10.17 -15.34
CA TYR A 387 -11.59 8.83 -14.85
C TYR A 387 -13.02 8.35 -15.17
N HIS A 388 -14.01 9.24 -15.04
CA HIS A 388 -15.39 8.92 -15.39
C HIS A 388 -15.56 8.61 -16.87
N ALA A 389 -14.87 9.36 -17.75
CA ALA A 389 -14.85 9.11 -19.19
C ALA A 389 -14.25 7.73 -19.51
N VAL A 390 -13.13 7.38 -18.88
CA VAL A 390 -12.47 6.07 -19.02
C VAL A 390 -13.38 4.94 -18.54
N ILE A 391 -13.95 5.04 -17.33
CA ILE A 391 -14.87 4.02 -16.81
C ILE A 391 -16.08 3.84 -17.71
N SER A 392 -16.67 4.93 -18.19
CA SER A 392 -17.87 4.89 -19.02
C SER A 392 -17.62 4.18 -20.35
N ASP A 393 -16.51 4.51 -21.01
CA ASP A 393 -16.11 3.85 -22.25
C ASP A 393 -15.72 2.39 -22.03
N PHE A 394 -14.97 2.08 -20.97
CA PHE A 394 -14.63 0.69 -20.63
C PHE A 394 -15.88 -0.16 -20.37
N LYS A 395 -16.84 0.38 -19.61
CA LYS A 395 -18.15 -0.23 -19.35
C LYS A 395 -18.89 -0.52 -20.65
N GLU A 396 -18.96 0.43 -21.57
CA GLU A 396 -19.59 0.24 -22.88
C GLU A 396 -18.96 -0.93 -23.66
N LYS A 397 -17.62 -1.01 -23.68
CA LYS A 397 -16.91 -2.08 -24.40
C LYS A 397 -17.18 -3.46 -23.80
N VAL A 398 -17.16 -3.57 -22.47
CA VAL A 398 -17.46 -4.82 -21.77
C VAL A 398 -18.91 -5.26 -22.05
N ILE A 399 -19.87 -4.34 -21.94
CA ILE A 399 -21.28 -4.62 -22.22
C ILE A 399 -21.48 -5.05 -23.68
N THR A 400 -20.91 -4.31 -24.62
CA THR A 400 -21.02 -4.61 -26.06
C THR A 400 -20.44 -5.98 -26.40
N HIS A 401 -19.28 -6.33 -25.81
CA HIS A 401 -18.68 -7.66 -25.98
C HIS A 401 -19.60 -8.75 -25.46
N ASN A 402 -20.10 -8.59 -24.24
CA ASN A 402 -20.94 -9.59 -23.58
C ASN A 402 -22.29 -9.77 -24.29
N LEU A 403 -22.90 -8.70 -24.79
CA LEU A 403 -24.11 -8.78 -25.62
C LEU A 403 -23.86 -9.56 -26.91
N LYS A 404 -22.72 -9.32 -27.59
CA LYS A 404 -22.32 -10.10 -28.78
C LYS A 404 -22.09 -11.59 -28.47
N LYS A 405 -21.69 -11.92 -27.24
CA LYS A 405 -21.54 -13.29 -26.72
C LYS A 405 -22.87 -13.91 -26.27
N GLY A 406 -23.97 -13.15 -26.27
CA GLY A 406 -25.29 -13.60 -25.83
C GLY A 406 -25.47 -13.63 -24.31
N ILE A 407 -24.63 -12.92 -23.55
CA ILE A 407 -24.82 -12.73 -22.12
C ILE A 407 -25.98 -11.75 -21.90
N ASP A 408 -27.06 -12.23 -21.31
CA ASP A 408 -28.26 -11.45 -21.03
C ASP A 408 -28.21 -10.90 -19.60
N TYR A 409 -28.07 -9.58 -19.49
CA TYR A 409 -28.02 -8.86 -18.21
C TYR A 409 -29.39 -8.69 -17.53
N LEU A 410 -30.49 -8.95 -18.24
CA LEU A 410 -31.86 -8.81 -17.74
C LEU A 410 -32.42 -10.11 -17.15
N LYS A 411 -31.77 -11.25 -17.41
CA LYS A 411 -32.06 -12.51 -16.73
C LYS A 411 -31.24 -12.57 -15.44
N GLY A 412 -31.81 -12.02 -14.37
CA GLY A 412 -31.29 -12.23 -13.02
C GLY A 412 -31.04 -13.73 -12.77
N GLU A 413 -29.96 -14.02 -12.06
CA GLU A 413 -29.58 -15.39 -11.71
C GLU A 413 -30.80 -16.14 -11.15
N GLN A 414 -31.22 -17.20 -11.84
CA GLN A 414 -32.21 -18.10 -11.27
C GLN A 414 -31.57 -18.73 -10.04
N GLU A 415 -32.07 -18.38 -8.85
CA GLU A 415 -31.73 -19.06 -7.61
C GLU A 415 -31.76 -20.59 -7.86
N PRO A 416 -30.73 -21.34 -7.44
CA PRO A 416 -30.73 -22.79 -7.60
C PRO A 416 -31.95 -23.36 -6.87
N ALA A 417 -32.85 -23.96 -7.65
CA ALA A 417 -34.11 -24.51 -7.16
C ALA A 417 -33.87 -25.42 -5.95
N VAL A 418 -34.29 -24.96 -4.77
CA VAL A 418 -34.30 -25.74 -3.54
C VAL A 418 -35.16 -26.98 -3.78
N LYS A 419 -34.52 -28.13 -3.98
CA LYS A 419 -35.20 -29.43 -4.06
C LYS A 419 -35.86 -29.72 -2.71
N ARG A 420 -37.11 -29.28 -2.55
CA ARG A 420 -37.99 -29.74 -1.46
C ARG A 420 -38.16 -31.25 -1.60
N LYS A 421 -37.42 -32.02 -0.81
CA LYS A 421 -37.69 -33.45 -0.59
C LYS A 421 -39.12 -33.57 -0.03
N LYS A 422 -40.06 -34.00 -0.88
CA LYS A 422 -41.37 -34.49 -0.44
C LYS A 422 -41.12 -35.70 0.47
N LYS A 423 -41.31 -35.53 1.78
CA LYS A 423 -41.56 -36.65 2.68
C LYS A 423 -42.85 -37.32 2.21
N LYS A 424 -42.75 -38.53 1.68
CA LYS A 424 -43.92 -39.41 1.54
C LYS A 424 -44.30 -39.89 2.94
N LYS A 425 -45.63 -39.96 3.14
CA LYS A 425 -46.33 -40.39 4.35
C LYS A 425 -45.85 -41.75 4.83
#